data_AF-A0A9D6HUC7-F1
#
_entry.id   AF-A0A9D6HUC7-F1
#
_cell.length_a   1.000
_cell.length_b   1.000
_cell.length_c   1.000
_cell.angle_alpha   90.00
_cell.angle_beta   90.00
_cell.angle_gamma   90.00
#
_symmetry.space_group_name_H-M   'P 1'
#
loop_
_entity.id
_entity.type
_entity.pdbx_description
1 polymer ?
#
loop_
_entity_poly.entity_id
_entity_poly.type
_entity_poly.pdbx_seq_one_letter_code
_entity_poly.pdbx_strand_id
1 'polypeptide(L)'
;MTGDTQARVETWPDRADKAFIFAQTAQKRFDASTLEGKRYVLSCLGSNLVISGKKLRIQADNGLALFEQVAPDVQSLHNRLEPTQVVDSATDWEALYAQNKIWGD
;
A
#
# COMPACT_ATOMS: atom_id res chain seq x y z
N MET A 1 -7.34 7.21 32.49
CA MET A 1 -7.57 6.68 31.13
C MET A 1 -6.55 7.30 30.19
N THR A 2 -5.34 6.72 30.10
CA THR A 2 -4.26 7.22 29.23
C THR A 2 -3.44 6.10 28.58
N GLY A 3 -3.67 4.84 28.94
CA GLY A 3 -2.91 3.69 28.41
C GLY A 3 -3.28 3.31 26.97
N ASP A 4 -4.55 3.48 26.57
CA ASP A 4 -5.01 3.08 25.22
C ASP A 4 -4.41 3.95 24.10
N THR A 5 -4.06 5.20 24.39
CA THR A 5 -3.51 6.11 23.39
C THR A 5 -2.02 5.85 23.14
N GLN A 6 -1.24 5.49 24.17
CA GLN A 6 0.19 5.18 24.03
C GLN A 6 0.41 3.86 23.26
N ALA A 7 -0.36 2.81 23.56
CA ALA A 7 -0.26 1.52 22.87
C ALA A 7 -0.62 1.61 21.37
N ARG A 8 -1.49 2.55 20.98
CA ARG A 8 -1.84 2.81 19.57
C ARG A 8 -0.73 3.50 18.80
N VAL A 9 0.01 4.39 19.45
CA VAL A 9 1.13 5.14 18.84
C VAL A 9 2.32 4.21 18.60
N GLU A 10 2.63 3.33 19.56
CA GLU A 10 3.75 2.37 19.44
C GLU A 10 3.55 1.32 18.34
N THR A 11 2.29 0.99 17.98
CA THR A 11 1.98 -0.06 16.99
C THR A 11 1.64 0.47 15.60
N TRP A 12 1.61 1.79 15.40
CA TRP A 12 1.31 2.38 14.10
C TRP A 12 2.39 2.10 13.02
N PRO A 13 3.71 2.20 13.32
CA PRO A 13 4.74 1.97 12.31
C PRO A 13 4.72 0.53 11.83
N ASP A 14 4.60 -0.43 12.77
CA ASP A 14 4.47 -1.86 12.47
C ASP A 14 3.27 -2.18 11.57
N ARG A 15 2.15 -1.44 11.74
CA ARG A 15 0.96 -1.61 10.90
C ARG A 15 1.20 -1.06 9.49
N ALA A 16 1.86 0.09 9.38
CA ALA A 16 2.21 0.69 8.11
C ALA A 16 3.16 -0.23 7.32
N ASP A 17 4.23 -0.71 7.95
CA ASP A 17 5.19 -1.63 7.32
C ASP A 17 4.52 -2.90 6.81
N LYS A 18 3.62 -3.49 7.61
CA LYS A 18 2.85 -4.66 7.19
C LYS A 18 1.95 -4.36 5.99
N ALA A 19 1.30 -3.19 5.96
CA ALA A 19 0.47 -2.77 4.84
C ALA A 19 1.31 -2.57 3.57
N PHE A 20 2.48 -1.93 3.67
CA PHE A 20 3.42 -1.75 2.56
C PHE A 20 3.95 -3.07 2.02
N ILE A 21 4.45 -3.96 2.89
CA ILE A 21 4.93 -5.29 2.51
C ILE A 21 3.81 -6.09 1.85
N PHE A 22 2.60 -6.01 2.39
CA PHE A 22 1.44 -6.67 1.80
C PHE A 22 1.14 -6.09 0.41
N ALA A 23 0.99 -4.78 0.26
CA ALA A 23 0.71 -4.13 -1.02
C ALA A 23 1.76 -4.50 -2.09
N GLN A 24 3.04 -4.56 -1.71
CA GLN A 24 4.13 -4.93 -2.62
C GLN A 24 4.09 -6.41 -3.03
N THR A 25 3.70 -7.32 -2.14
CA THR A 25 3.88 -8.78 -2.34
C THR A 25 2.59 -9.56 -2.59
N ALA A 26 1.41 -8.96 -2.36
CA ALA A 26 0.12 -9.63 -2.37
C ALA A 26 -0.19 -10.30 -3.71
N GLN A 27 0.05 -9.62 -4.83
CA GLN A 27 -0.21 -10.17 -6.17
C GLN A 27 0.63 -11.42 -6.43
N LYS A 28 1.96 -11.31 -6.25
CA LYS A 28 2.88 -12.44 -6.44
C LYS A 28 2.52 -13.62 -5.55
N ARG A 29 2.15 -13.35 -4.29
CA ARG A 29 1.70 -14.38 -3.34
C ARG A 29 0.39 -15.01 -3.79
N PHE A 30 -0.57 -14.24 -4.29
CA PHE A 30 -1.83 -14.76 -4.81
C PHE A 30 -1.58 -15.72 -5.98
N ASP A 31 -0.81 -15.31 -6.98
CA ASP A 31 -0.58 -16.09 -8.19
C ASP A 31 0.15 -17.41 -7.92
N ALA A 32 1.12 -17.40 -7.01
CA ALA A 32 1.91 -18.58 -6.62
C ALA A 32 1.21 -19.50 -5.60
N SER A 33 0.06 -19.12 -5.05
CA SER A 33 -0.60 -19.85 -3.96
C SER A 33 -1.60 -20.90 -4.43
N THR A 34 -1.83 -21.88 -3.54
CA THR A 34 -2.99 -22.80 -3.63
C THR A 34 -4.31 -22.04 -3.44
N LEU A 35 -5.44 -22.72 -3.66
CA LEU A 35 -6.77 -22.12 -3.48
C LEU A 35 -6.96 -21.54 -2.07
N GLU A 36 -6.44 -22.21 -1.05
CA GLU A 36 -6.50 -21.75 0.34
C GLU A 36 -5.62 -20.51 0.56
N GLY A 37 -4.39 -20.51 0.05
CA GLY A 37 -3.52 -19.33 0.12
C GLY A 37 -4.09 -18.13 -0.62
N LYS A 38 -4.76 -18.35 -1.77
CA LYS A 38 -5.50 -17.30 -2.49
C LYS A 38 -6.63 -16.71 -1.65
N ARG A 39 -7.41 -17.55 -0.96
CA ARG A 39 -8.46 -17.07 -0.04
C ARG A 39 -7.87 -16.27 1.12
N TYR A 40 -6.75 -16.73 1.67
CA TYR A 40 -6.04 -16.02 2.73
C TYR A 40 -5.59 -14.62 2.26
N VAL A 41 -4.90 -14.53 1.12
CA VAL A 41 -4.47 -13.24 0.57
C VAL A 41 -5.66 -12.31 0.32
N LEU A 42 -6.77 -12.81 -0.23
CA LEU A 42 -7.97 -12.00 -0.42
C LEU A 42 -8.58 -11.54 0.91
N SER A 43 -8.56 -12.37 1.95
CA SER A 43 -9.06 -12.00 3.28
C SER A 43 -8.26 -10.87 3.93
N CYS A 44 -7.00 -10.69 3.53
CA CYS A 44 -6.15 -9.60 4.01
C CYS A 44 -6.38 -8.27 3.28
N LEU A 45 -7.06 -8.26 2.12
CA LEU A 45 -7.35 -7.02 1.39
C LEU A 45 -8.39 -6.14 2.09
N GLY A 46 -9.23 -6.74 2.93
CA GLY A 46 -10.27 -6.02 3.65
C GLY A 46 -11.42 -6.92 4.06
N SER A 47 -12.63 -6.35 4.10
CA SER A 47 -13.84 -7.00 4.60
C SER A 47 -14.90 -7.14 3.52
N ASN A 48 -16.02 -7.80 3.86
CA ASN A 48 -17.20 -7.90 3.00
C ASN A 48 -16.91 -8.46 1.59
N LEU A 49 -16.17 -9.57 1.54
CA LEU A 49 -15.87 -10.29 0.31
C LEU A 49 -17.13 -10.93 -0.26
N VAL A 50 -17.66 -10.35 -1.34
CA VAL A 50 -18.86 -10.83 -2.02
C VAL A 50 -18.55 -11.15 -3.46
N ILE A 51 -18.82 -12.38 -3.88
CA ILE A 51 -18.71 -12.79 -5.28
C ILE A 51 -20.09 -12.64 -5.93
N SER A 52 -20.18 -11.79 -6.96
CA SER A 52 -21.40 -11.62 -7.74
C SER A 52 -21.05 -11.45 -9.21
N GLY A 53 -21.68 -12.23 -10.09
CA GLY A 53 -21.47 -12.12 -11.54
C GLY A 53 -20.01 -12.33 -11.97
N LYS A 54 -19.31 -13.29 -11.34
CA LYS A 54 -17.87 -13.57 -11.55
C LYS A 54 -16.93 -12.41 -11.20
N LYS A 55 -17.42 -11.39 -10.50
CA LYS A 55 -16.60 -10.30 -9.94
C LYS A 55 -16.56 -10.42 -8.42
N LEU A 56 -15.38 -10.22 -7.85
CA LEU A 56 -15.20 -10.10 -6.41
C LEU A 56 -15.39 -8.62 -6.03
N ARG A 57 -16.29 -8.35 -5.10
CA ARG A 57 -16.41 -7.06 -4.43
C ARG A 57 -15.82 -7.19 -3.05
N ILE A 58 -15.02 -6.20 -2.67
CA ILE A 58 -14.39 -6.09 -1.35
C ILE A 58 -14.59 -4.68 -0.83
N GLN A 59 -14.65 -4.54 0.48
CA GLN A 59 -14.41 -3.26 1.15
C GLN A 59 -12.96 -3.26 1.59
N ALA A 60 -12.11 -2.57 0.83
CA ALA A 60 -10.67 -2.52 1.10
C ALA A 60 -10.39 -1.92 2.48
N ASP A 61 -9.36 -2.43 3.14
CA ASP A 61 -8.83 -1.79 4.35
C ASP A 61 -8.39 -0.35 4.04
N ASN A 62 -8.65 0.60 4.93
CA ASN A 62 -8.34 2.01 4.70
C ASN A 62 -6.84 2.25 4.46
N GLY A 63 -5.96 1.49 5.11
CA GLY A 63 -4.52 1.58 4.89
C GLY A 63 -4.12 1.09 3.49
N LEU A 64 -4.84 0.10 2.94
CA LEU A 64 -4.61 -0.39 1.59
C LEU A 64 -5.26 0.50 0.52
N ALA A 65 -6.43 1.08 0.82
CA ALA A 65 -7.14 1.98 -0.08
C ALA A 65 -6.34 3.26 -0.38
N LEU A 66 -5.48 3.69 0.55
CA LEU A 66 -4.58 4.83 0.33
C LEU A 66 -3.67 4.60 -0.88
N PHE A 67 -3.15 3.39 -1.08
CA PHE A 67 -2.29 3.08 -2.22
C PHE A 67 -3.01 3.26 -3.56
N GLU A 68 -4.32 3.03 -3.62
CA GLU A 68 -5.10 3.27 -4.85
C GLU A 68 -5.20 4.76 -5.18
N GLN A 69 -5.31 5.60 -4.15
CA GLN A 69 -5.35 7.06 -4.31
C GLN A 69 -3.98 7.63 -4.70
N VAL A 70 -2.92 7.04 -4.14
CA VAL A 70 -1.53 7.52 -4.26
C VAL A 70 -0.81 6.96 -5.48
N ALA A 71 -1.13 5.74 -5.91
CA ALA A 71 -0.42 5.09 -7.01
C ALA A 71 -0.35 5.92 -8.31
N PRO A 72 -1.41 6.62 -8.76
CA PRO A 72 -1.35 7.38 -10.01
C PRO A 72 -0.25 8.46 -10.01
N ASP A 73 -0.14 9.28 -8.96
CA ASP A 73 0.87 10.36 -8.99
C ASP A 73 2.29 9.83 -8.70
N VAL A 74 2.45 8.75 -7.90
CA VAL A 74 3.76 8.08 -7.74
C VAL A 74 4.22 7.54 -9.08
N GLN A 75 3.34 6.81 -9.79
CA GLN A 75 3.66 6.22 -11.07
C GLN A 75 3.92 7.29 -12.12
N SER A 76 3.15 8.38 -12.13
CA SER A 76 3.39 9.50 -13.02
C SER A 76 4.76 10.12 -12.78
N LEU A 77 5.17 10.31 -11.52
CA LEU A 77 6.47 10.86 -11.18
C LEU A 77 7.62 9.90 -11.54
N HIS A 78 7.47 8.63 -11.21
CA HIS A 78 8.50 7.60 -11.41
C HIS A 78 8.70 7.23 -12.88
N ASN A 79 7.62 7.17 -13.67
CA ASN A 79 7.66 6.76 -15.08
C ASN A 79 8.02 7.90 -16.04
N ARG A 80 8.25 9.12 -15.54
CA ARG A 80 8.68 10.24 -16.39
C ARG A 80 10.08 9.98 -16.94
N LEU A 81 10.21 10.16 -18.25
CA LEU A 81 11.48 9.98 -18.98
C LEU A 81 12.52 11.03 -18.59
N GLU A 82 12.07 12.22 -18.18
CA GLU A 82 12.93 13.28 -17.64
C GLU A 82 12.45 13.62 -16.22
N PRO A 83 13.21 13.26 -15.18
CA PRO A 83 12.89 13.69 -13.82
C PRO A 83 13.02 15.22 -13.74
N THR A 84 12.15 15.85 -12.95
CA THR A 84 12.10 17.33 -12.85
C THR A 84 13.33 17.91 -12.14
N GLN A 85 14.14 17.05 -11.51
CA GLN A 85 15.45 17.32 -10.94
C GLN A 85 16.42 16.23 -11.42
N VAL A 86 17.74 16.46 -11.35
CA VAL A 86 18.74 15.43 -11.64
C VAL A 86 18.64 14.35 -10.56
N VAL A 87 18.39 13.10 -10.96
CA VAL A 87 18.26 11.96 -10.05
C VAL A 87 19.26 10.90 -10.47
N ASP A 88 20.41 10.86 -9.81
CA ASP A 88 21.51 9.95 -10.15
C ASP A 88 21.66 8.79 -9.13
N SER A 89 20.91 8.82 -8.03
CA SER A 89 20.98 7.81 -6.95
C SER A 89 19.62 7.51 -6.30
N ALA A 90 19.56 6.44 -5.50
CA ALA A 90 18.36 6.07 -4.75
C ALA A 90 17.96 7.14 -3.70
N THR A 91 18.96 7.80 -3.09
CA THR A 91 18.75 8.91 -2.14
C THR A 91 18.08 10.11 -2.82
N ASP A 92 18.38 10.35 -4.10
CA ASP A 92 17.80 11.43 -4.87
C ASP A 92 16.32 11.16 -5.19
N TRP A 93 15.93 9.89 -5.37
CA TRP A 93 14.52 9.49 -5.51
C TRP A 93 13.73 9.70 -4.23
N GLU A 94 14.26 9.31 -3.07
CA GLU A 94 13.61 9.54 -1.78
C GLU A 94 13.37 11.03 -1.53
N ALA A 95 14.37 11.88 -1.78
CA ALA A 95 14.24 13.32 -1.67
C ALA A 95 13.21 13.90 -2.66
N LEU A 96 13.11 13.34 -3.86
CA LEU A 96 12.16 13.76 -4.88
C LEU A 96 10.71 13.33 -4.52
N TYR A 97 10.51 12.15 -3.95
CA TYR A 97 9.21 11.73 -3.43
C TYR A 97 8.77 12.54 -2.20
N ALA A 98 9.69 12.85 -1.29
CA ALA A 98 9.42 13.65 -0.09
C ALA A 98 9.01 15.10 -0.38
N GLN A 99 9.29 15.62 -1.58
CA GLN A 99 8.83 16.95 -2.00
C GLN A 99 7.32 16.99 -2.35
N ASN A 100 6.65 15.83 -2.43
CA ASN A 100 5.22 15.77 -2.72
C ASN A 100 4.39 16.14 -1.48
N LYS A 101 3.76 17.32 -1.48
CA LYS A 101 2.91 17.82 -0.38
C LYS A 101 1.72 16.96 0.02
N ILE A 102 1.37 15.94 -0.77
CA ILE A 102 0.22 15.06 -0.49
C ILE A 102 0.66 13.87 0.38
N TRP A 103 1.91 13.39 0.24
CA TRP A 103 2.38 12.16 0.93
C TRP A 103 3.75 12.29 1.61
N GLY A 104 4.51 13.34 1.31
CA GLY A 104 5.76 13.71 1.96
C GLY A 104 5.54 14.90 2.86
N ASP A 105 5.30 14.62 4.14
CA ASP A 105 5.51 15.51 5.30
C ASP A 105 6.08 14.64 6.44
#